data_AF-A0A0L9U8G3-F1
#
_entry.id   AF-A0A0L9U8G3-F1
#
_cell.length_a   1.000
_cell.length_b   1.000
_cell.length_c   1.000
_cell.angle_alpha   90.00
_cell.angle_beta   90.00
_cell.angle_gamma   90.00
#
_symmetry.space_group_name_H-M   'P 1'
#
loop_
_entity.id
_entity.type
_entity.pdbx_description
1 polymer ?
#
loop_
_entity_poly.entity_id
_entity_poly.type
_entity_poly.pdbx_seq_one_letter_code
_entity_poly.pdbx_strand_id
1 'polypeptide(L)'
;MATMDPLMTPLGQMLLEEITPVVMLISTPSVEEASRKNGLSFLQMLTPFCSFDNIDVPVRTASDQPYRLHKFKLRLFYASDVRRPDLKEAKEQLKQVISEAGEKEFPDSNSDLPEINLELSSSSEYENTPSWFRFLNKELVRVASFSDHEAFDHPVICLLAVSSKDEQPINRFVDFFNTNKLPSLLNDGSMDPKISKHYLLVHDNQDGPADRYK
;
A
#
# COMPACT_ATOMS: atom_id res chain seq x y z
N MET A 1 34.09 10.77 11.46
CA MET A 1 32.80 11.04 10.78
C MET A 1 31.79 10.05 11.31
N ALA A 2 30.78 10.51 12.05
CA ALA A 2 29.65 9.65 12.36
C ALA A 2 28.95 9.34 11.03
N THR A 3 28.93 8.07 10.63
CA THR A 3 28.17 7.62 9.46
C THR A 3 26.69 7.88 9.77
N MET A 4 26.05 8.76 9.01
CA MET A 4 24.60 8.95 9.09
C MET A 4 23.92 7.59 8.94
N ASP A 5 22.94 7.32 9.81
CA ASP A 5 22.10 6.14 9.67
C ASP A 5 21.40 6.20 8.30
N PRO A 6 21.61 5.22 7.39
CA PRO A 6 20.97 5.20 6.07
C PRO A 6 19.45 5.33 6.13
N LEU A 7 18.82 4.89 7.24
CA LEU A 7 17.38 5.00 7.46
C LEU A 7 16.91 6.44 7.70
N MET A 8 17.81 7.34 8.06
CA MET A 8 17.52 8.77 8.29
C MET A 8 17.72 9.62 7.04
N THR A 9 18.18 9.02 5.93
CA THR A 9 18.28 9.70 4.64
C THR A 9 16.91 9.78 3.95
N PRO A 10 16.67 10.79 3.08
CA PRO A 10 15.39 10.91 2.40
C PRO A 10 15.03 9.69 1.55
N LEU A 11 16.04 9.11 0.89
CA LEU A 11 15.88 7.89 0.12
C LEU A 11 15.56 6.69 1.02
N GLY A 12 16.28 6.53 2.14
CA GLY A 12 16.03 5.44 3.09
C GLY A 12 14.61 5.44 3.63
N GLN A 13 14.09 6.62 4.00
CA GLN A 13 12.71 6.77 4.46
C GLN A 13 11.70 6.48 3.35
N MET A 14 11.92 6.99 2.14
CA MET A 14 11.07 6.70 0.98
C MET A 14 11.00 5.20 0.69
N LEU A 15 12.14 4.50 0.72
CA LEU A 15 12.20 3.06 0.50
C LEU A 15 11.43 2.29 1.58
N LEU A 16 11.57 2.66 2.86
CA LEU A 16 10.83 2.05 3.97
C LEU A 16 9.31 2.28 3.88
N GLU A 17 8.89 3.42 3.34
CA GLU A 17 7.47 3.79 3.25
C GLU A 17 6.77 3.16 2.04
N GLU A 18 7.46 3.07 0.90
CA GLU A 18 6.86 2.71 -0.38
C GLU A 18 7.24 1.28 -0.84
N ILE A 19 8.47 0.82 -0.61
CA ILE A 19 8.90 -0.54 -0.98
C ILE A 19 8.59 -1.52 0.14
N THR A 20 7.31 -1.89 0.22
CA THR A 20 6.77 -2.78 1.25
C THR A 20 5.98 -3.93 0.63
N PRO A 21 5.86 -5.10 1.29
CA PRO A 21 5.21 -6.26 0.70
C PRO A 21 3.76 -5.98 0.27
N VAL A 22 3.41 -6.51 -0.91
CA VAL A 22 2.06 -6.38 -1.47
C VAL A 22 1.16 -7.53 -1.03
N VAL A 23 -0.03 -7.18 -0.58
CA VAL A 23 -1.13 -8.08 -0.28
C VAL A 23 -2.24 -7.83 -1.30
N MET A 24 -2.52 -8.83 -2.11
CA MET A 24 -3.63 -8.76 -3.06
C MET A 24 -4.94 -9.09 -2.34
N LEU A 25 -6.03 -8.43 -2.74
CA LEU A 25 -7.36 -8.60 -2.17
C LEU A 25 -8.36 -8.96 -3.28
N ILE A 26 -9.13 -10.02 -3.04
CA ILE A 26 -10.29 -10.41 -3.84
C ILE A 26 -11.47 -10.52 -2.89
N SER A 27 -12.51 -9.71 -3.11
CA SER A 27 -13.72 -9.68 -2.30
C SER A 27 -14.95 -10.08 -3.12
N THR A 28 -15.98 -10.64 -2.48
CA THR A 28 -17.30 -10.72 -3.10
C THR A 28 -17.99 -9.34 -3.07
N PRO A 29 -18.89 -9.06 -4.02
CA PRO A 29 -19.64 -7.79 -4.03
C PRO A 29 -20.36 -7.51 -2.71
N SER A 30 -20.88 -8.55 -2.04
CA SER A 30 -21.58 -8.41 -0.76
C SER A 30 -20.66 -7.98 0.40
N VAL A 31 -19.36 -8.25 0.33
CA VAL A 31 -18.38 -7.68 1.28
C VAL A 31 -18.23 -6.18 1.05
N GLU A 32 -18.07 -5.75 -0.19
CA GLU A 32 -17.97 -4.32 -0.52
C GLU A 32 -19.25 -3.55 -0.17
N GLU A 33 -20.42 -4.14 -0.40
CA GLU A 33 -21.69 -3.56 0.01
C GLU A 33 -21.80 -3.37 1.52
N ALA A 34 -21.37 -4.38 2.30
CA ALA A 34 -21.34 -4.29 3.75
C ALA A 34 -20.38 -3.20 4.24
N SER A 35 -19.18 -3.11 3.68
CA SER A 35 -18.20 -2.06 4.03
C SER A 35 -18.70 -0.67 3.64
N ARG A 36 -19.33 -0.53 2.48
CA ARG A 36 -19.85 0.73 1.96
C ARG A 36 -20.97 1.33 2.83
N LYS A 37 -21.67 0.52 3.64
CA LYS A 37 -22.58 1.04 4.68
C LYS A 37 -21.87 1.96 5.68
N ASN A 38 -20.56 1.77 5.90
CA ASN A 38 -19.72 2.61 6.76
C ASN A 38 -19.02 3.74 5.98
N GLY A 39 -19.33 3.93 4.70
CA GLY A 39 -18.73 4.98 3.86
C GLY A 39 -17.32 4.68 3.35
N LEU A 40 -16.81 3.45 3.55
CA LEU A 40 -15.47 3.03 3.16
C LEU A 40 -15.53 1.80 2.25
N SER A 41 -14.56 1.65 1.34
CA SER A 41 -14.35 0.37 0.66
C SER A 41 -13.79 -0.68 1.63
N PHE A 42 -13.92 -1.96 1.29
CA PHE A 42 -13.36 -3.01 2.14
C PHE A 42 -11.83 -2.87 2.31
N LEU A 43 -11.13 -2.52 1.23
CA LEU A 43 -9.70 -2.22 1.29
C LEU A 43 -9.39 -1.08 2.26
N GLN A 44 -10.14 0.03 2.19
CA GLN A 44 -9.95 1.18 3.09
C GLN A 44 -10.20 0.82 4.56
N MET A 45 -11.15 -0.08 4.83
CA MET A 45 -11.42 -0.59 6.18
C MET A 45 -10.25 -1.42 6.74
N LEU A 46 -9.49 -2.10 5.87
CA LEU A 46 -8.32 -2.89 6.25
C LEU A 46 -7.02 -2.08 6.37
N THR A 47 -6.91 -0.94 5.68
CA THR A 47 -5.70 -0.09 5.65
C THR A 47 -5.12 0.24 7.04
N PRO A 48 -5.91 0.56 8.08
CA PRO A 48 -5.36 0.85 9.41
C PRO A 48 -4.56 -0.30 10.02
N PHE A 49 -4.85 -1.55 9.62
CA PHE A 49 -4.18 -2.76 10.12
C PHE A 49 -2.94 -3.14 9.31
N CYS A 50 -2.50 -2.27 8.41
CA CYS A 50 -1.36 -2.52 7.52
C CYS A 50 -0.08 -1.80 7.97
N SER A 51 -0.11 -0.98 9.01
CA SER A 51 1.07 -0.37 9.63
C SER A 51 1.29 -0.98 11.01
N PHE A 52 2.45 -1.59 11.20
CA PHE A 52 2.88 -2.16 12.47
C PHE A 52 4.06 -1.32 12.96
N ASP A 53 3.77 -0.41 13.86
CA ASP A 53 4.77 0.40 14.54
C ASP A 53 5.02 -0.17 15.95
N ASN A 54 6.23 0.03 16.49
CA ASN A 54 6.65 -0.42 17.82
C ASN A 54 6.57 -1.95 18.02
N ILE A 55 6.85 -2.72 16.97
CA ILE A 55 7.03 -4.17 17.08
C ILE A 55 8.47 -4.51 17.48
N ASP A 56 8.69 -5.73 17.94
CA ASP A 56 10.03 -6.16 18.36
C ASP A 56 10.29 -7.63 17.99
N VAL A 57 10.18 -7.90 16.69
CA VAL A 57 10.23 -9.26 16.13
C VAL A 57 11.65 -9.58 15.67
N PRO A 58 12.29 -10.63 16.21
CA PRO A 58 13.58 -11.08 15.70
C PRO A 58 13.40 -11.80 14.35
N VAL A 59 14.05 -11.28 13.32
CA VAL A 59 14.13 -11.85 11.98
C VAL A 59 15.57 -12.25 11.72
N ARG A 60 15.77 -13.42 11.13
CA ARG A 60 17.09 -13.85 10.67
C ARG A 60 17.30 -13.36 9.25
N THR A 61 18.35 -12.60 9.02
CA THR A 61 18.77 -12.21 7.68
C THR A 61 19.49 -13.37 6.99
N ALA A 62 19.76 -13.24 5.69
CA ALA A 62 20.54 -14.23 4.94
C ALA A 62 21.97 -14.44 5.49
N SER A 63 22.49 -13.49 6.27
CA SER A 63 23.78 -13.59 6.96
C SER A 63 23.68 -14.25 8.35
N ASP A 64 22.51 -14.80 8.73
CA ASP A 64 22.18 -15.33 10.05
C ASP A 64 22.38 -14.33 11.20
N GLN A 65 22.46 -13.03 10.87
CA GLN A 65 22.49 -11.97 11.86
C GLN A 65 21.06 -11.70 12.34
N PRO A 66 20.84 -11.65 13.67
CA PRO A 66 19.53 -11.32 14.21
C PRO A 66 19.25 -9.84 13.95
N TYR A 67 18.25 -9.56 13.11
CA TYR A 67 17.71 -8.24 12.86
C TYR A 67 16.37 -8.09 13.59
N ARG A 68 16.20 -7.02 14.37
CA ARG A 68 14.93 -6.77 15.06
C ARG A 68 14.09 -5.82 14.22
N LEU A 69 12.91 -6.29 13.85
CA LEU A 69 12.00 -5.54 13.03
C LEU A 69 11.13 -4.67 13.95
N HIS A 70 11.31 -3.35 13.84
CA HIS A 70 10.64 -2.36 14.68
C HIS A 70 9.43 -1.71 14.02
N LYS A 71 9.47 -1.63 12.68
CA LYS A 71 8.39 -1.11 11.85
C LYS A 71 8.20 -2.04 10.66
N PHE A 72 6.96 -2.42 10.41
CA PHE A 72 6.57 -3.19 9.23
C PHE A 72 5.34 -2.55 8.62
N LYS A 73 5.30 -2.47 7.30
CA LYS A 73 4.13 -1.97 6.59
C LYS A 73 3.78 -2.92 5.46
N LEU A 74 2.50 -2.99 5.15
CA LEU A 74 1.95 -3.76 4.04
C LEU A 74 1.20 -2.80 3.12
N ARG A 75 1.16 -3.13 1.82
CA ARG A 75 0.30 -2.44 0.85
C ARG A 75 -0.78 -3.38 0.37
N LEU A 76 -2.03 -2.92 0.44
CA LEU A 76 -3.18 -3.66 -0.05
C LEU A 76 -3.54 -3.17 -1.45
N PHE A 77 -3.82 -4.10 -2.35
CA PHE A 77 -4.32 -3.81 -3.70
C PHE A 77 -5.46 -4.76 -4.05
N TYR A 78 -6.50 -4.28 -4.71
CA TYR A 78 -7.46 -5.18 -5.34
C TYR A 78 -6.78 -5.92 -6.49
N ALA A 79 -7.21 -7.15 -6.75
CA ALA A 79 -6.70 -7.91 -7.91
C ALA A 79 -6.91 -7.17 -9.25
N SER A 80 -7.94 -6.32 -9.37
CA SER A 80 -8.16 -5.47 -10.55
C SER A 80 -7.06 -4.41 -10.76
N ASP A 81 -6.38 -4.03 -9.68
CA ASP A 81 -5.41 -2.93 -9.67
C ASP A 81 -3.97 -3.44 -9.83
N VAL A 82 -3.77 -4.76 -9.66
CA VAL A 82 -2.50 -5.46 -9.92
C VAL A 82 -2.33 -5.63 -11.43
N ARG A 83 -2.08 -4.52 -12.12
CA ARG A 83 -1.87 -4.48 -13.57
C ARG A 83 -0.87 -3.40 -13.91
N ARG A 84 -0.27 -3.52 -15.09
CA ARG A 84 0.61 -2.47 -15.60
C ARG A 84 -0.20 -1.18 -15.81
N PRO A 85 0.28 -0.04 -15.28
CA PRO A 85 -0.30 1.25 -15.61
C PRO A 85 0.00 1.58 -17.07
N ASP A 86 -0.95 2.25 -17.74
CA ASP A 86 -0.70 2.78 -19.09
C ASP A 86 0.29 3.95 -18.99
N LEU A 87 1.36 3.92 -19.79
CA LEU A 87 2.43 4.91 -19.69
C LEU A 87 1.97 6.35 -19.95
N LYS A 88 0.92 6.56 -20.76
CA LYS A 88 0.39 7.90 -21.02
C LYS A 88 -0.40 8.39 -19.83
N GLU A 89 -1.33 7.56 -19.33
CA GLU A 89 -2.14 7.87 -18.14
C GLU A 89 -1.23 8.14 -16.92
N ALA A 90 -0.25 7.27 -16.71
CA ALA A 90 0.83 7.38 -15.74
C ALA A 90 1.53 8.75 -15.76
N LYS A 91 1.98 9.18 -16.94
CA LYS A 91 2.69 10.46 -17.10
C LYS A 91 1.79 11.66 -16.87
N GLU A 92 0.53 11.58 -17.31
CA GLU A 92 -0.46 12.64 -17.09
C GLU A 92 -0.80 12.78 -15.61
N GLN A 93 -1.04 11.68 -14.90
CA GLN A 93 -1.27 11.64 -13.46
C GLN A 93 -0.08 12.20 -12.69
N LEU A 94 1.13 11.75 -13.01
CA LEU A 94 2.36 12.24 -12.38
C LEU A 94 2.51 13.76 -12.56
N LYS A 95 2.31 14.26 -13.79
CA LYS A 95 2.36 15.70 -14.08
C LYS A 95 1.33 16.48 -13.27
N GLN A 96 0.10 15.99 -13.21
CA GLN A 96 -0.97 16.64 -12.46
C GLN A 96 -0.63 16.75 -10.97
N VAL A 97 -0.23 15.65 -10.33
CA VAL A 97 0.10 15.61 -8.91
C VAL A 97 1.26 16.54 -8.56
N ILE A 98 2.29 16.59 -9.42
CA ILE A 98 3.44 17.49 -9.22
C ILE A 98 3.04 18.95 -9.37
N SER A 99 2.23 19.28 -10.39
CA SER A 99 1.73 20.65 -10.59
C SER A 99 0.90 21.12 -9.39
N GLU A 100 -0.04 20.30 -8.91
CA GLU A 100 -0.85 20.61 -7.73
C GLU A 100 -0.01 20.75 -6.45
N ALA A 101 1.05 19.94 -6.29
CA ALA A 101 1.95 20.04 -5.16
C ALA A 101 2.82 21.30 -5.23
N GLY A 102 3.33 21.65 -6.41
CA GLY A 102 4.11 22.86 -6.64
C GLY A 102 3.31 24.15 -6.39
N GLU A 103 2.05 24.20 -6.84
CA GLU A 103 1.15 25.33 -6.60
C GLU A 103 0.87 25.55 -5.11
N LYS A 104 0.81 24.49 -4.31
CA LYS A 104 0.61 24.58 -2.85
C LYS A 104 1.83 25.11 -2.10
N GLU A 105 3.04 24.84 -2.59
CA GLU A 105 4.28 25.32 -1.97
C GLU A 105 4.68 26.72 -2.41
N PHE A 106 4.29 27.12 -3.63
CA PHE A 106 4.56 28.45 -4.18
C PHE A 106 3.27 29.14 -4.63
N PRO A 107 2.31 29.42 -3.73
CA PRO A 107 1.13 30.19 -4.07
C PRO A 107 1.55 31.62 -4.39
N ASP A 108 1.55 31.97 -5.68
CA ASP A 108 1.85 33.29 -6.26
C ASP A 108 3.10 34.01 -5.72
N SER A 109 4.13 34.12 -6.58
CA SER A 109 5.29 34.99 -6.38
C SER A 109 4.87 36.46 -6.19
N ASN A 110 4.59 36.88 -4.95
CA ASN A 110 4.46 38.27 -4.51
C ASN A 110 4.60 38.44 -2.99
N SER A 111 5.39 37.60 -2.31
CA SER A 111 5.84 37.90 -0.94
C SER A 111 7.32 37.57 -0.81
N ASP A 112 8.03 38.49 -0.15
CA ASP A 112 9.48 38.46 0.04
C ASP A 112 9.93 37.09 0.55
N LEU A 113 10.84 36.46 -0.20
CA LEU A 113 11.49 35.20 0.16
C LEU A 113 12.03 35.32 1.60
N PRO A 114 11.57 34.52 2.57
CA PRO A 114 12.16 34.55 3.91
C PRO A 114 13.63 34.12 3.79
N GLU A 115 14.52 34.93 4.37
CA GLU A 115 15.95 34.65 4.44
C GLU A 115 16.18 33.19 4.85
N ILE A 116 16.90 32.44 4.01
CA ILE A 116 17.24 31.04 4.25
C ILE A 116 18.15 31.02 5.48
N ASN A 117 17.56 30.83 6.66
CA ASN A 117 18.30 30.73 7.90
C ASN A 117 19.02 29.37 7.91
N LEU A 118 20.33 29.41 7.63
CA LEU A 118 21.23 28.26 7.55
C LEU A 118 21.54 27.63 8.94
N GLU A 119 20.59 27.65 9.86
CA GLU A 119 20.69 27.01 11.19
C GLU A 119 19.90 25.70 11.23
N LEU A 120 20.18 24.78 10.29
CA LEU A 120 19.61 23.42 10.29
C LEU A 120 20.75 22.41 10.45
N SER A 121 21.32 22.35 11.66
CA SER A 121 22.38 21.38 12.01
C SER A 121 21.87 20.22 12.87
N SER A 122 20.55 20.05 13.03
CA SER A 122 19.98 18.98 13.85
C SER A 122 18.68 18.33 13.36
N SER A 123 18.05 18.82 12.28
CA SER A 123 16.89 18.16 11.67
C SER A 123 17.33 17.13 10.63
N SER A 124 16.57 16.05 10.47
CA SER A 124 16.86 15.06 9.42
C SER A 124 16.77 15.72 8.04
N GLU A 125 17.65 15.36 7.09
CA GLU A 125 17.60 15.88 5.72
C GLU A 125 16.22 15.65 5.04
N TYR A 126 15.47 14.66 5.53
CA TYR A 126 14.10 14.39 5.07
C TYR A 126 13.09 15.48 5.44
N GLU A 127 13.20 16.08 6.64
CA GLU A 127 12.34 17.20 7.03
C GLU A 127 12.61 18.45 6.20
N ASN A 128 13.84 18.57 5.67
CA ASN A 128 14.27 19.69 4.82
C ASN A 128 13.96 19.46 3.33
N THR A 129 13.37 18.32 2.96
CA THR A 129 13.04 17.99 1.57
C THR A 129 11.72 18.69 1.16
N PRO A 130 11.69 19.47 0.06
CA PRO A 130 10.47 20.10 -0.44
C PRO A 130 9.33 19.09 -0.61
N SER A 131 8.11 19.45 -0.23
CA SER A 131 6.98 18.52 -0.27
C SER A 131 6.64 18.11 -1.70
N TRP A 132 6.80 19.00 -2.70
CA TRP A 132 6.63 18.62 -4.11
C TRP A 132 7.54 17.45 -4.52
N PHE A 133 8.77 17.39 -3.99
CA PHE A 133 9.72 16.33 -4.30
C PHE A 133 9.34 15.02 -3.59
N ARG A 134 8.79 15.11 -2.37
CA ARG A 134 8.24 13.94 -1.66
C ARG A 134 7.02 13.37 -2.40
N PHE A 135 6.13 14.23 -2.90
CA PHE A 135 4.98 13.81 -3.71
C PHE A 135 5.42 13.22 -5.06
N LEU A 136 6.40 13.84 -5.74
CA LEU A 136 7.00 13.30 -6.96
C LEU A 136 7.50 11.86 -6.73
N ASN A 137 8.31 11.64 -5.71
CA ASN A 137 8.90 10.32 -5.44
C ASN A 137 7.82 9.28 -5.15
N LYS A 138 6.84 9.64 -4.31
CA LYS A 138 5.72 8.76 -3.98
C LYS A 138 4.89 8.40 -5.21
N GLU A 139 4.56 9.38 -6.03
CA GLU A 139 3.75 9.16 -7.23
C GLU A 139 4.54 8.42 -8.31
N LEU A 140 5.85 8.68 -8.43
CA LEU A 140 6.72 7.94 -9.33
C LEU A 140 6.76 6.45 -8.98
N VAL A 141 6.90 6.11 -7.69
CA VAL A 141 6.86 4.72 -7.24
C VAL A 141 5.50 4.08 -7.56
N ARG A 142 4.40 4.76 -7.23
CA ARG A 142 3.04 4.28 -7.53
C ARG A 142 2.81 4.03 -9.02
N VAL A 143 3.25 4.96 -9.86
CA VAL A 143 3.07 4.92 -11.31
C VAL A 143 4.01 3.90 -11.97
N ALA A 144 5.14 3.60 -11.35
CA ALA A 144 6.06 2.57 -11.82
C ALA A 144 5.66 1.15 -11.36
N SER A 145 4.60 1.00 -10.58
CA SER A 145 4.26 -0.25 -9.92
C SER A 145 3.80 -1.37 -10.85
N PHE A 146 3.98 -2.62 -10.40
CA PHE A 146 3.57 -3.84 -11.10
C PHE A 146 4.22 -4.02 -12.48
N SER A 147 5.49 -3.66 -12.59
CA SER A 147 6.29 -3.85 -13.80
C SER A 147 6.75 -5.30 -13.96
N ASP A 148 7.03 -5.72 -15.20
CA ASP A 148 7.43 -7.11 -15.52
C ASP A 148 8.83 -7.49 -15.08
N HIS A 149 9.66 -6.47 -14.90
CA HIS A 149 11.10 -6.63 -14.71
C HIS A 149 11.52 -6.39 -13.26
N GLU A 150 10.55 -6.33 -12.34
CA GLU A 150 10.76 -6.12 -10.92
C GLU A 150 9.82 -7.01 -10.10
N ALA A 151 10.17 -7.21 -8.83
CA ALA A 151 9.45 -8.12 -7.94
C ALA A 151 9.05 -7.47 -6.60
N PHE A 152 9.24 -6.16 -6.45
CA PHE A 152 8.84 -5.41 -5.25
C PHE A 152 7.31 -5.38 -5.12
N ASP A 153 6.61 -5.32 -6.25
CA ASP A 153 5.15 -5.32 -6.30
C ASP A 153 4.53 -6.70 -6.54
N HIS A 154 5.34 -7.76 -6.52
CA HIS A 154 4.83 -9.13 -6.57
C HIS A 154 4.00 -9.42 -5.30
N PRO A 155 2.70 -9.79 -5.43
CA PRO A 155 1.89 -10.09 -4.25
C PRO A 155 2.40 -11.32 -3.50
N VAL A 156 2.79 -11.15 -2.24
CA VAL A 156 3.27 -12.27 -1.41
C VAL A 156 2.12 -13.14 -0.90
N ILE A 157 0.92 -12.58 -0.85
CA ILE A 157 -0.28 -13.20 -0.28
C ILE A 157 -1.55 -12.63 -0.95
N CYS A 158 -2.57 -13.46 -1.08
CA CYS A 158 -3.90 -13.09 -1.54
C CYS A 158 -4.92 -13.29 -0.41
N LEU A 159 -5.56 -12.21 0.01
CA LEU A 159 -6.73 -12.24 0.87
C LEU A 159 -7.97 -12.50 0.03
N LEU A 160 -8.67 -13.59 0.33
CA LEU A 160 -9.95 -13.93 -0.25
C LEU A 160 -11.02 -13.58 0.79
N ALA A 161 -11.82 -12.55 0.53
CA ALA A 161 -12.88 -12.10 1.42
C ALA A 161 -14.25 -12.49 0.87
N VAL A 162 -15.01 -13.27 1.63
CA VAL A 162 -16.38 -13.69 1.28
C VAL A 162 -17.31 -13.27 2.40
N SER A 163 -18.52 -12.83 2.03
CA SER A 163 -19.53 -12.46 3.01
C SER A 163 -20.23 -13.71 3.53
N SER A 164 -20.52 -13.76 4.83
CA SER A 164 -21.36 -14.81 5.40
C SER A 164 -22.80 -14.79 4.87
N LYS A 165 -23.21 -13.69 4.23
CA LYS A 165 -24.54 -13.53 3.61
C LYS A 165 -24.57 -14.06 2.17
N ASP A 166 -23.42 -14.36 1.58
CA ASP A 166 -23.37 -14.94 0.24
C ASP A 166 -24.05 -16.31 0.22
N GLU A 167 -24.76 -16.61 -0.87
CA GLU A 167 -25.27 -17.96 -1.10
C GLU A 167 -24.08 -18.94 -1.21
N GLN A 168 -24.04 -19.93 -0.30
CA GLN A 168 -22.98 -20.93 -0.20
C GLN A 168 -21.57 -20.30 -0.14
N PRO A 169 -21.20 -19.63 0.96
CA PRO A 169 -19.96 -18.84 1.05
C PRO A 169 -18.70 -19.69 0.83
N ILE A 170 -18.74 -20.97 1.23
CA ILE A 170 -17.64 -21.92 0.99
C ILE A 170 -17.39 -22.13 -0.51
N ASN A 171 -18.46 -22.24 -1.31
CA ASN A 171 -18.33 -22.42 -2.75
C ASN A 171 -17.74 -21.17 -3.41
N ARG A 172 -18.06 -19.97 -2.91
CA ARG A 172 -17.45 -18.72 -3.38
C ARG A 172 -15.93 -18.68 -3.19
N PHE A 173 -15.41 -19.24 -2.09
CA PHE A 173 -13.96 -19.37 -1.91
C PHE A 173 -13.32 -20.30 -2.96
N VAL A 174 -14.01 -21.40 -3.31
CA VAL A 174 -13.57 -22.32 -4.37
C VAL A 174 -13.61 -21.64 -5.74
N ASP A 175 -14.63 -20.81 -6.01
CA ASP A 175 -14.73 -20.05 -7.25
C ASP A 175 -13.57 -19.06 -7.44
N PHE A 176 -13.09 -18.46 -6.35
CA PHE A 176 -11.89 -17.61 -6.37
C PHE A 176 -10.58 -18.40 -6.56
N PHE A 177 -10.62 -19.71 -6.37
CA PHE A 177 -9.48 -20.58 -6.65
C PHE A 177 -9.23 -20.77 -8.15
N ASN A 178 -10.27 -20.57 -8.97
CA ASN A 178 -10.16 -20.64 -10.42
C ASN A 178 -9.31 -19.48 -10.94
N THR A 179 -8.18 -19.80 -11.58
CA THR A 179 -7.14 -18.88 -12.06
C THR A 179 -7.64 -17.74 -12.96
N ASN A 180 -8.83 -17.90 -13.55
CA ASN A 180 -9.43 -16.92 -14.46
C ASN A 180 -9.77 -15.57 -13.80
N LYS A 181 -9.78 -15.48 -12.46
CA LYS A 181 -9.99 -14.22 -11.73
C LYS A 181 -8.69 -13.56 -11.27
N LEU A 182 -7.54 -14.19 -11.52
CA LEU A 182 -6.24 -13.60 -11.18
C LEU A 182 -5.85 -12.52 -12.21
N PRO A 183 -5.10 -11.50 -11.78
CA PRO A 183 -4.58 -10.49 -12.68
C PRO A 183 -3.72 -11.09 -13.81
N SER A 184 -3.71 -10.45 -14.97
CA SER A 184 -2.98 -10.95 -16.15
C SER A 184 -1.51 -11.18 -15.88
N LEU A 185 -0.88 -10.35 -15.05
CA LEU A 185 0.53 -10.50 -14.64
C LEU A 185 0.85 -11.88 -14.05
N LEU A 186 -0.09 -12.49 -13.31
CA LEU A 186 0.05 -13.83 -12.74
C LEU A 186 -0.24 -14.93 -13.76
N ASN A 187 -1.12 -14.67 -14.73
CA ASN A 187 -1.50 -15.64 -15.77
C ASN A 187 -0.51 -15.69 -16.94
N ASP A 188 0.11 -14.56 -17.28
CA ASP A 188 1.05 -14.40 -18.40
C ASP A 188 2.50 -14.80 -18.02
N GLY A 189 2.71 -15.26 -16.78
CA GLY A 189 4.00 -15.72 -16.28
C GLY A 189 4.98 -14.60 -15.89
N SER A 190 4.54 -13.34 -15.84
CA SER A 190 5.35 -12.22 -15.35
C SER A 190 5.54 -12.30 -13.82
N MET A 191 4.56 -12.84 -13.11
CA MET A 191 4.56 -13.06 -11.67
C MET A 191 4.23 -14.52 -11.35
N ASP A 192 4.78 -15.07 -10.27
CA ASP A 192 4.44 -16.43 -9.82
C ASP A 192 2.95 -16.51 -9.40
N PRO A 193 2.10 -17.32 -10.06
CA PRO A 193 0.70 -17.50 -9.68
C PRO A 193 0.50 -18.26 -8.37
N LYS A 194 1.54 -18.94 -7.83
CA LYS A 194 1.46 -19.74 -6.60
C LYS A 194 1.63 -18.91 -5.33
N ILE A 195 0.86 -17.84 -5.22
CA ILE A 195 0.83 -17.00 -4.02
C ILE A 195 0.04 -17.65 -2.89
N SER A 196 0.45 -17.38 -1.64
CA SER A 196 -0.26 -17.88 -0.46
C SER A 196 -1.66 -17.29 -0.38
N LYS A 197 -2.67 -18.08 -0.02
CA LYS A 197 -4.08 -17.64 0.03
C LYS A 197 -4.59 -17.70 1.47
N HIS A 198 -5.17 -16.60 1.93
CA HIS A 198 -5.77 -16.50 3.25
C HIS A 198 -7.26 -16.19 3.11
N TYR A 199 -8.08 -16.99 3.76
CA TYR A 199 -9.52 -16.92 3.67
C TYR A 199 -10.09 -16.10 4.81
N LEU A 200 -10.89 -15.11 4.45
CA LEU A 200 -11.56 -14.22 5.39
C LEU A 200 -13.06 -14.30 5.17
N LEU A 201 -13.77 -14.80 6.18
CA LEU A 201 -15.23 -14.79 6.21
C LEU A 201 -15.67 -13.51 6.93
N VAL A 202 -16.31 -12.61 6.20
CA VAL A 202 -16.79 -11.32 6.70
C VAL A 202 -18.24 -11.45 7.11
N HIS A 203 -18.54 -11.14 8.37
CA HIS A 203 -19.90 -11.11 8.90
C HIS A 203 -20.29 -9.67 9.23
N ASP A 204 -21.37 -9.19 8.62
CA ASP A 204 -21.94 -7.89 8.94
C ASP A 204 -22.94 -8.04 10.09
N ASN A 205 -22.53 -7.57 11.27
CA ASN A 205 -23.27 -7.69 12.52
C ASN A 205 -24.51 -6.78 12.60
N GLN A 206 -24.71 -5.86 11.66
CA GLN A 206 -25.90 -5.00 11.66
C GLN A 206 -27.20 -5.77 11.40
N ASP A 207 -27.10 -6.98 10.84
CA ASP A 207 -28.25 -7.85 10.56
C ASP A 207 -28.44 -8.93 11.66
N GLY A 208 -27.64 -8.89 12.73
CA GLY A 208 -27.80 -9.78 13.88
C GLY A 208 -29.04 -9.41 14.73
N PRO A 209 -29.64 -10.37 15.47
CA PRO A 209 -30.71 -10.04 16.40
C PRO A 209 -30.19 -9.03 17.44
N ALA A 210 -30.97 -7.96 17.68
CA ALA A 210 -30.63 -6.87 18.60
C ALA A 210 -30.45 -7.31 20.08
N ASP A 211 -30.73 -8.57 20.39
CA ASP A 211 -30.58 -9.14 21.72
C ASP A 211 -29.27 -9.90 21.87
N ARG A 212 -28.28 -9.23 22.49
CA ARG A 212 -27.36 -9.80 23.49
C ARG A 212 -26.35 -8.76 24.00
N TYR A 213 -26.85 -7.74 24.66
CA TYR A 213 -26.12 -7.10 25.76
C TYR A 213 -27.11 -6.87 26.90
N LYS A 214 -27.16 -7.85 27.82
CA LYS A 214 -27.58 -7.67 29.21
C LYS A 214 -26.35 -7.84 30.07
#